data_AF-A0A2E5AXY0-F1
#
_entry.id   AF-A0A2E5AXY0-F1
#
_cell.length_a   1.000
_cell.length_b   1.000
_cell.length_c   1.000
_cell.angle_alpha   90.00
_cell.angle_beta   90.00
_cell.angle_gamma   90.00
#
_symmetry.space_group_name_H-M   'P 1'
#
loop_
_entity.id
_entity.type
_entity.pdbx_description
1 polymer ?
#
loop_
_entity_poly.entity_id
_entity_poly.type
_entity_poly.pdbx_seq_one_letter_code
_entity_poly.pdbx_strand_id
1 'polypeptide(L)'
;MLKILKYSFYDLMRSRWSYVYFLFYLLLGVVLLFLNNDLSKAVITLMNVIIILVPLIGTIFGVMYYYNSREFTELLLAQPVKRSSIFLGQYFGVATSLSMSLVIGLGMPFVFYGIFNSNAIWDFSLLLVTGAFLTFIFTALAFVIALSNENKIKGFGYAILLWLFMAVIYDGIFLMSLLYFEDYPLDKFSLVATMLNPVDLSRVLILLKLDISALLGYTGAVFQKFFGTSFGLVLSSALLALWVLVPTFFIWRIAKRKDF
;
A
#
# COMPACT_ATOMS: atom_id res chain seq x y z
N MET A 1 23.04 8.22 3.78
CA MET A 1 21.61 7.85 3.66
C MET A 1 20.70 8.95 4.20
N LEU A 2 20.79 9.34 5.48
CA LEU A 2 19.90 10.37 6.07
C LEU A 2 19.87 11.72 5.34
N LYS A 3 21.02 12.21 4.84
CA LYS A 3 21.05 13.45 4.03
C LYS A 3 20.25 13.31 2.74
N ILE A 4 20.44 12.20 2.00
CA ILE A 4 19.73 11.93 0.74
C ILE A 4 18.23 11.76 1.00
N LEU A 5 17.86 11.01 2.04
CA LEU A 5 16.48 10.85 2.46
C LEU A 5 15.85 12.21 2.79
N LYS A 6 16.55 13.07 3.54
CA LYS A 6 16.09 14.43 3.84
C LYS A 6 15.89 15.24 2.57
N TYR A 7 16.82 15.19 1.61
CA TYR A 7 16.69 15.92 0.35
C TYR A 7 15.52 15.39 -0.51
N SER A 8 15.41 14.07 -0.71
CA SER A 8 14.30 13.48 -1.46
C SER A 8 12.95 13.75 -0.80
N PHE A 9 12.88 13.71 0.53
CA PHE A 9 11.67 14.04 1.29
C PHE A 9 11.30 15.52 1.15
N TYR A 10 12.26 16.44 1.26
CA TYR A 10 12.02 17.87 1.07
C TYR A 10 11.62 18.20 -0.37
N ASP A 11 12.20 17.53 -1.35
CA ASP A 11 11.88 17.68 -2.76
C ASP A 11 10.44 17.24 -3.05
N LEU A 12 10.02 16.09 -2.49
CA LEU A 12 8.64 15.62 -2.58
C LEU A 12 7.65 16.49 -1.78
N MET A 13 8.00 16.96 -0.59
CA MET A 13 7.16 17.89 0.18
C MET A 13 6.97 19.24 -0.51
N ARG A 14 7.89 19.65 -1.38
CA ARG A 14 7.76 20.86 -2.20
C ARG A 14 7.05 20.59 -3.52
N SER A 15 6.92 19.33 -3.91
CA SER A 15 6.26 18.94 -5.16
C SER A 15 4.76 19.22 -5.09
N ARG A 16 4.24 19.92 -6.12
CA ARG A 16 2.81 20.19 -6.28
C ARG A 16 1.96 18.92 -6.22
N TRP A 17 2.51 17.80 -6.69
CA TRP A 17 1.81 16.51 -6.68
C TRP A 17 1.56 15.95 -5.28
N SER A 18 2.46 16.18 -4.33
CA SER A 18 2.28 15.73 -2.95
C SER A 18 1.14 16.48 -2.27
N TYR A 19 1.03 17.79 -2.52
CA TYR A 19 -0.10 18.61 -2.06
C TYR A 19 -1.43 18.21 -2.70
N VAL A 20 -1.45 17.92 -4.00
CA VAL A 20 -2.66 17.42 -4.69
C VAL A 20 -3.12 16.11 -4.06
N TYR A 21 -2.19 15.20 -3.78
CA TYR A 21 -2.51 13.92 -3.14
C TYR A 21 -3.02 14.06 -1.71
N PHE A 22 -2.39 14.94 -0.92
CA PHE A 22 -2.87 15.30 0.42
C PHE A 22 -4.30 15.87 0.38
N LEU A 23 -4.54 16.84 -0.52
CA LEU A 23 -5.83 17.51 -0.65
C LEU A 23 -6.91 16.55 -1.17
N PHE A 24 -6.55 15.64 -2.07
CA PHE A 24 -7.43 14.57 -2.52
C PHE A 24 -7.94 13.72 -1.35
N TYR A 25 -7.05 13.23 -0.48
CA TYR A 25 -7.47 12.44 0.68
C TYR A 25 -8.22 13.25 1.72
N LEU A 26 -7.85 14.52 1.93
CA LEU A 26 -8.57 15.40 2.82
C LEU A 26 -10.02 15.58 2.36
N LEU A 27 -10.22 15.92 1.09
CA LEU A 27 -11.56 16.05 0.52
C LEU A 27 -12.32 14.73 0.58
N LEU A 28 -11.66 13.62 0.26
CA LEU A 28 -12.27 12.30 0.30
C LEU A 28 -12.75 11.93 1.72
N GLY A 29 -11.94 12.22 2.73
CA GLY A 29 -12.31 12.03 4.14
C GLY A 29 -13.50 12.91 4.54
N VAL A 30 -13.48 14.20 4.19
CA VAL A 30 -14.60 15.13 4.49
C VAL A 30 -15.89 14.68 3.82
N VAL A 31 -15.84 14.38 2.52
CA VAL A 31 -17.03 13.99 1.74
C VAL A 31 -17.63 12.69 2.29
N LEU A 32 -16.81 11.70 2.62
CA LEU A 32 -17.31 10.42 3.13
C LEU A 32 -17.85 10.52 4.55
N LEU A 33 -17.25 11.34 5.42
CA LEU A 33 -17.80 11.61 6.75
C LEU A 33 -19.12 12.39 6.67
N PHE A 34 -19.25 13.29 5.69
CA PHE A 34 -20.50 14.02 5.47
C PHE A 34 -21.62 13.14 4.91
N LEU A 35 -21.28 12.19 4.03
CA LEU A 35 -22.25 11.28 3.40
C LEU A 35 -22.70 10.14 4.33
N ASN A 36 -21.84 9.70 5.26
CA ASN A 36 -22.13 8.58 6.14
C ASN A 36 -22.53 9.08 7.54
N ASN A 37 -23.75 8.74 7.97
CA ASN A 37 -24.22 9.01 9.33
C ASN A 37 -23.50 8.17 10.41
N ASP A 38 -22.81 7.09 10.02
CA ASP A 38 -22.15 6.16 10.91
C ASP A 38 -20.65 6.07 10.58
N LEU A 39 -19.81 6.26 11.61
CA LEU A 39 -18.35 6.20 11.53
C LEU A 39 -17.86 4.84 11.02
N SER A 40 -18.48 3.74 11.44
CA SER A 40 -18.06 2.40 11.02
C SER A 40 -18.29 2.18 9.53
N LYS A 41 -19.41 2.68 9.01
CA LYS A 41 -19.71 2.65 7.56
C LYS A 41 -18.75 3.55 6.77
N ALA A 42 -18.44 4.73 7.31
CA ALA A 42 -17.43 5.61 6.71
C ALA A 42 -16.08 4.89 6.58
N VAL A 43 -15.60 4.21 7.63
CA VAL A 43 -14.34 3.45 7.61
C VAL A 43 -14.35 2.33 6.56
N ILE A 44 -15.45 1.59 6.40
CA ILE A 44 -15.58 0.53 5.38
C ILE A 44 -15.53 1.09 3.97
N THR A 45 -16.26 2.18 3.72
CA THR A 45 -16.23 2.82 2.40
C THR A 45 -14.84 3.36 2.08
N LEU A 46 -14.16 3.97 3.07
CA LEU A 46 -12.79 4.44 2.97
C LEU A 46 -11.82 3.29 2.66
N MET A 47 -11.99 2.15 3.33
CA MET A 47 -11.19 0.94 3.10
C MET A 47 -11.26 0.51 1.63
N ASN A 48 -12.47 0.33 1.08
CA ASN A 48 -12.63 -0.12 -0.31
C ASN A 48 -11.95 0.83 -1.30
N VAL A 49 -12.02 2.13 -1.04
CA VAL A 49 -11.36 3.16 -1.85
C VAL A 49 -9.84 3.10 -1.71
N ILE A 50 -9.32 3.01 -0.48
CA ILE A 50 -7.88 2.98 -0.17
C ILE A 50 -7.20 1.76 -0.78
N ILE A 51 -7.84 0.59 -0.67
CA ILE A 51 -7.32 -0.68 -1.16
C ILE A 51 -7.05 -0.65 -2.67
N ILE A 52 -7.82 0.13 -3.44
CA ILE A 52 -7.63 0.27 -4.88
C ILE A 52 -6.68 1.45 -5.20
N LEU A 53 -6.94 2.62 -4.60
CA LEU A 53 -6.25 3.86 -4.96
C LEU A 53 -4.81 3.92 -4.43
N VAL A 54 -4.54 3.46 -3.21
CA VAL A 54 -3.19 3.52 -2.64
C VAL A 54 -2.19 2.72 -3.47
N PRO A 55 -2.48 1.45 -3.83
CA PRO A 55 -1.62 0.70 -4.74
C PRO A 55 -1.41 1.38 -6.09
N LEU A 56 -2.47 1.94 -6.69
CA LEU A 56 -2.40 2.60 -7.99
C LEU A 56 -1.46 3.80 -7.94
N ILE A 57 -1.65 4.65 -6.93
CA ILE A 57 -0.89 5.89 -6.79
C ILE A 57 0.55 5.55 -6.39
N GLY A 58 0.76 4.60 -5.48
CA GLY A 58 2.09 4.13 -5.10
C GLY A 58 2.90 3.60 -6.29
N THR A 59 2.26 2.82 -7.17
CA THR A 59 2.93 2.29 -8.37
C THR A 59 3.27 3.39 -9.38
N ILE A 60 2.30 4.23 -9.73
CA ILE A 60 2.48 5.31 -10.70
C ILE A 60 3.56 6.29 -10.23
N PHE A 61 3.46 6.76 -8.98
CA PHE A 61 4.44 7.72 -8.45
C PHE A 61 5.82 7.12 -8.28
N GLY A 62 5.92 5.85 -7.85
CA GLY A 62 7.20 5.16 -7.75
C GLY A 62 7.95 5.11 -9.08
N VAL A 63 7.26 4.69 -10.14
CA VAL A 63 7.86 4.60 -11.49
C VAL A 63 8.17 5.99 -12.07
N MET A 64 7.23 6.93 -11.96
CA MET A 64 7.41 8.27 -12.50
C MET A 64 8.54 9.02 -11.83
N TYR A 65 8.67 8.92 -10.51
CA TYR A 65 9.76 9.55 -9.76
C TYR A 65 11.12 8.99 -10.17
N TYR A 66 11.23 7.66 -10.29
CA TYR A 66 12.48 7.03 -10.74
C TYR A 66 12.91 7.51 -12.13
N TYR A 67 12.02 7.47 -13.12
CA TYR A 67 12.40 7.86 -14.49
C TYR A 67 12.65 9.36 -14.64
N ASN A 68 11.90 10.22 -13.93
CA ASN A 68 12.12 11.66 -13.99
C ASN A 68 13.39 12.09 -13.25
N SER A 69 13.82 11.36 -12.22
CA SER A 69 15.04 11.65 -11.46
C SER A 69 16.29 11.00 -12.05
N ARG A 70 16.22 10.39 -13.24
CA ARG A 70 17.35 9.70 -13.86
C ARG A 70 18.57 10.60 -14.06
N GLU A 71 18.37 11.77 -14.68
CA GLU A 71 19.45 12.74 -14.92
C GLU A 71 20.12 13.20 -13.61
N PHE A 72 19.32 13.44 -12.57
CA PHE A 72 19.82 13.79 -11.25
C PHE A 72 20.57 12.62 -10.58
N THR A 73 20.09 11.39 -10.79
CA THR A 73 20.73 10.18 -10.28
C THR A 73 22.10 9.97 -10.91
N GLU A 74 22.23 10.21 -12.23
CA GLU A 74 23.51 10.14 -12.96
C GLU A 74 24.51 11.18 -12.42
N LEU A 75 24.07 12.40 -12.12
CA LEU A 75 24.91 13.42 -11.47
C LEU A 75 25.35 13.03 -10.05
N LEU A 76 24.47 12.41 -9.27
CA LEU A 76 24.79 11.94 -7.91
C LEU A 76 25.78 10.77 -7.91
N LEU A 77 25.76 9.94 -8.95
CA LEU A 77 26.69 8.83 -9.11
C LEU A 77 28.12 9.27 -9.41
N ALA A 78 28.32 10.50 -9.92
CA ALA A 78 29.63 11.11 -10.08
C ALA A 78 30.26 11.54 -8.74
N GLN A 79 29.47 11.65 -7.68
CA GLN A 79 29.95 11.92 -6.33
C GLN A 79 30.30 10.60 -5.61
N PRO A 80 31.19 10.60 -4.60
CA PRO A 80 31.60 9.40 -3.85
C PRO A 80 30.49 8.94 -2.89
N VAL A 81 29.33 8.59 -3.42
CA VAL A 81 28.12 8.16 -2.71
C VAL A 81 27.82 6.71 -3.06
N LYS A 82 27.53 5.88 -2.06
CA LYS A 82 27.15 4.49 -2.28
C LYS A 82 25.89 4.40 -3.12
N ARG A 83 25.91 3.71 -4.27
CA ARG A 83 24.76 3.53 -5.19
C ARG A 83 23.48 3.09 -4.47
N SER A 84 23.59 2.09 -3.59
CA SER A 84 22.45 1.60 -2.80
C SER A 84 21.82 2.65 -1.89
N SER A 85 22.60 3.64 -1.42
CA SER A 85 22.09 4.74 -0.60
C SER A 85 21.28 5.76 -1.39
N ILE A 86 21.51 5.87 -2.70
CA ILE A 86 20.76 6.77 -3.58
C ILE A 86 19.39 6.17 -3.84
N PHE A 87 19.32 4.94 -4.37
CA PHE A 87 18.05 4.30 -4.70
C PHE A 87 17.17 4.00 -3.48
N LEU A 88 17.75 3.53 -2.37
CA LEU A 88 16.99 3.37 -1.12
C LEU A 88 16.51 4.72 -0.59
N GLY A 89 17.33 5.77 -0.69
CA GLY A 89 16.96 7.13 -0.28
C GLY A 89 15.77 7.67 -1.08
N GLN A 90 15.77 7.47 -2.41
CA GLN A 90 14.67 7.85 -3.30
C GLN A 90 13.39 7.06 -2.98
N TYR A 91 13.50 5.74 -2.85
CA TYR A 91 12.37 4.87 -2.47
C TYR A 91 11.75 5.30 -1.14
N PHE A 92 12.56 5.41 -0.08
CA PHE A 92 12.06 5.83 1.23
C PHE A 92 11.51 7.25 1.21
N GLY A 93 12.11 8.17 0.44
CA GLY A 93 11.60 9.54 0.27
C GLY A 93 10.20 9.57 -0.34
N VAL A 94 9.97 8.81 -1.42
CA VAL A 94 8.66 8.71 -2.07
C VAL A 94 7.65 8.02 -1.16
N ALA A 95 8.00 6.85 -0.61
CA ALA A 95 7.09 6.07 0.21
C ALA A 95 6.67 6.84 1.48
N THR A 96 7.62 7.45 2.19
CA THR A 96 7.32 8.25 3.40
C THR A 96 6.49 9.48 3.08
N SER A 97 6.76 10.19 1.98
CA SER A 97 5.96 11.35 1.58
C SER A 97 4.51 10.94 1.27
N LEU A 98 4.31 9.87 0.51
CA LEU A 98 2.97 9.40 0.15
C LEU A 98 2.21 8.89 1.38
N SER A 99 2.87 8.13 2.26
CA SER A 99 2.27 7.67 3.51
C SER A 99 1.91 8.83 4.43
N MET A 100 2.74 9.88 4.51
CA MET A 100 2.45 11.04 5.34
C MET A 100 1.25 11.84 4.78
N SER A 101 1.17 12.01 3.46
CA SER A 101 0.00 12.64 2.82
C SER A 101 -1.28 11.84 3.06
N LEU A 102 -1.22 10.51 3.06
CA LEU A 102 -2.36 9.65 3.41
C LEU A 102 -2.77 9.80 4.87
N VAL A 103 -1.82 9.66 5.79
CA VAL A 103 -2.08 9.68 7.25
C VAL A 103 -2.63 11.04 7.68
N ILE A 104 -2.03 12.14 7.22
CA ILE A 104 -2.49 13.47 7.60
C ILE A 104 -3.77 13.83 6.83
N GLY A 105 -3.85 13.50 5.53
CA GLY A 105 -5.00 13.81 4.69
C GLY A 105 -6.28 13.17 5.21
N LEU A 106 -6.23 11.88 5.57
CA LEU A 106 -7.37 11.18 6.15
C LEU A 106 -7.51 11.44 7.65
N GLY A 107 -6.41 11.61 8.37
CA GLY A 107 -6.41 11.81 9.82
C GLY A 107 -7.09 13.11 10.24
N MET A 108 -6.87 14.22 9.51
CA MET A 108 -7.45 15.52 9.85
C MET A 108 -9.00 15.48 9.91
N PRO A 109 -9.73 15.08 8.84
CA PRO A 109 -11.19 15.04 8.87
C PRO A 109 -11.77 14.19 10.00
N PHE A 110 -11.18 13.02 10.25
CA PHE A 110 -11.64 12.10 11.29
C PHE A 110 -11.38 12.61 12.71
N VAL A 111 -10.26 13.32 12.93
CA VAL A 111 -9.98 13.99 14.20
C VAL A 111 -11.03 15.08 14.48
N PHE A 112 -11.38 15.91 13.48
CA PHE A 112 -12.38 16.96 13.64
C PHE A 112 -13.80 16.41 13.85
N TYR A 113 -14.13 15.25 13.29
CA TYR A 113 -15.43 14.60 13.44
C TYR A 113 -15.59 13.86 14.80
N GLY A 114 -14.57 13.86 15.66
CA GLY A 114 -14.67 13.34 17.02
C GLY A 114 -14.37 11.85 17.16
N ILE A 115 -13.40 11.32 16.39
CA ILE A 115 -13.02 9.90 16.45
C ILE A 115 -12.59 9.42 17.85
N PHE A 116 -12.09 10.32 18.70
CA PHE A 116 -11.64 10.00 20.07
C PHE A 116 -12.74 9.52 21.01
N ASN A 117 -14.01 9.74 20.67
CA ASN A 117 -15.16 9.32 21.48
C ASN A 117 -15.79 8.01 21.00
N SER A 118 -15.29 7.41 19.91
CA SER A 118 -15.86 6.23 19.28
C SER A 118 -14.94 5.02 19.37
N ASN A 119 -15.53 3.83 19.46
CA ASN A 119 -14.81 2.55 19.38
C ASN A 119 -14.13 2.35 18.01
N ALA A 120 -14.55 3.10 16.98
CA ALA A 120 -14.00 3.08 15.62
C ALA A 120 -12.57 3.63 15.50
N ILE A 121 -11.99 4.19 16.59
CA ILE A 121 -10.61 4.70 16.57
C ILE A 121 -9.58 3.62 16.26
N TRP A 122 -9.79 2.41 16.77
CA TRP A 122 -8.89 1.28 16.52
C TRP A 122 -8.94 0.84 15.07
N ASP A 123 -10.13 0.78 14.48
CA ASP A 123 -10.33 0.35 13.09
C ASP A 123 -9.77 1.37 12.11
N PHE A 124 -9.99 2.65 12.38
CA PHE A 124 -9.39 3.73 11.59
C PHE A 124 -7.87 3.76 11.72
N SER A 125 -7.32 3.58 12.92
CA SER A 125 -5.87 3.50 13.11
C SER A 125 -5.28 2.32 12.34
N LEU A 126 -5.96 1.16 12.38
CA LEU A 126 -5.54 -0.03 11.63
C LEU A 126 -5.58 0.25 10.12
N LEU A 127 -6.64 0.88 9.63
CA LEU A 127 -6.78 1.29 8.22
C LEU A 127 -5.62 2.20 7.76
N LEU A 128 -5.24 3.20 8.57
CA LEU A 128 -4.11 4.08 8.26
C LEU A 128 -2.79 3.32 8.22
N VAL A 129 -2.55 2.41 9.17
CA VAL A 129 -1.34 1.60 9.21
C VAL A 129 -1.27 0.66 8.00
N THR A 130 -2.35 -0.05 7.68
CA THR A 130 -2.41 -0.92 6.49
C THR A 130 -2.28 -0.14 5.19
N GLY A 131 -2.88 1.06 5.10
CA GLY A 131 -2.73 1.96 3.96
C GLY A 131 -1.27 2.43 3.79
N ALA A 132 -0.58 2.73 4.88
CA ALA A 132 0.84 3.04 4.85
C ALA A 132 1.65 1.84 4.35
N PHE A 133 1.43 0.62 4.88
CA PHE A 133 2.10 -0.59 4.39
C PHE A 133 1.87 -0.82 2.89
N LEU A 134 0.62 -0.71 2.41
CA LEU A 134 0.32 -0.81 0.98
C LEU A 134 1.10 0.22 0.16
N THR A 135 1.23 1.46 0.65
CA THR A 135 2.04 2.49 -0.01
C THR A 135 3.50 2.04 -0.13
N PHE A 136 4.11 1.54 0.95
CA PHE A 136 5.49 1.04 0.93
C PHE A 136 5.65 -0.16 -0.03
N ILE A 137 4.73 -1.12 0.00
CA ILE A 137 4.79 -2.33 -0.84
C ILE A 137 4.74 -1.95 -2.32
N PHE A 138 3.73 -1.19 -2.74
CA PHE A 138 3.51 -0.88 -4.16
C PHE A 138 4.52 0.12 -4.70
N THR A 139 4.98 1.08 -3.89
CA THR A 139 6.13 1.93 -4.29
C THR A 139 7.40 1.10 -4.45
N ALA A 140 7.67 0.14 -3.56
CA ALA A 140 8.86 -0.70 -3.67
C ALA A 140 8.81 -1.58 -4.92
N LEU A 141 7.68 -2.21 -5.21
CA LEU A 141 7.47 -3.00 -6.42
C LEU A 141 7.65 -2.15 -7.69
N ALA A 142 7.12 -0.93 -7.71
CA ALA A 142 7.34 0.01 -8.80
C ALA A 142 8.82 0.36 -8.98
N PHE A 143 9.56 0.61 -7.90
CA PHE A 143 11.01 0.84 -7.97
C PHE A 143 11.77 -0.38 -8.50
N VAL A 144 11.40 -1.61 -8.11
CA VAL A 144 12.01 -2.84 -8.65
C VAL A 144 11.77 -2.94 -10.17
N ILE A 145 10.55 -2.66 -10.63
CA ILE A 145 10.21 -2.67 -12.06
C ILE A 145 10.99 -1.59 -12.81
N ALA A 146 11.02 -0.37 -12.27
CA ALA A 146 11.69 0.76 -12.91
C ALA A 146 13.22 0.58 -12.94
N LEU A 147 13.81 0.00 -11.89
CA LEU A 147 15.22 -0.38 -11.86
C LEU A 147 15.54 -1.51 -12.84
N SER A 148 14.60 -2.39 -13.14
CA SER A 148 14.83 -3.51 -14.06
C SER A 148 14.63 -3.14 -15.53
N ASN A 149 13.97 -2.02 -15.81
CA ASN A 149 13.60 -1.59 -17.16
C ASN A 149 14.17 -0.21 -17.49
N GLU A 150 14.91 -0.08 -18.58
CA GLU A 150 15.47 1.22 -18.99
C GLU A 150 14.45 2.12 -19.70
N ASN A 151 13.49 1.52 -20.40
CA ASN A 151 12.48 2.24 -21.16
C ASN A 151 11.32 2.68 -20.27
N LYS A 152 11.10 3.99 -20.16
CA LYS A 152 10.04 4.63 -19.37
C LYS A 152 8.65 4.07 -19.66
N ILE A 153 8.32 3.87 -20.94
CA ILE A 153 6.99 3.41 -21.36
C ILE A 153 6.78 1.95 -20.93
N LYS A 154 7.79 1.09 -21.13
CA LYS A 154 7.71 -0.32 -20.72
C LYS A 154 7.61 -0.46 -19.21
N GLY A 155 8.45 0.26 -18.46
CA GLY A 155 8.41 0.23 -16.99
C GLY A 155 7.08 0.72 -16.42
N PHE A 156 6.51 1.78 -17.00
CA PHE A 156 5.19 2.27 -16.63
C PHE A 156 4.08 1.24 -16.93
N GLY A 157 4.10 0.63 -18.11
CA GLY A 157 3.16 -0.43 -18.48
C GLY A 157 3.22 -1.64 -17.54
N TYR A 158 4.42 -2.12 -17.21
CA TYR A 158 4.59 -3.23 -16.27
C TYR A 158 4.11 -2.91 -14.86
N ALA A 159 4.29 -1.67 -14.39
CA ALA A 159 3.80 -1.28 -13.07
C ALA A 159 2.27 -1.23 -13.01
N ILE A 160 1.61 -0.72 -14.06
CA ILE A 160 0.14 -0.75 -14.14
C ILE A 160 -0.37 -2.19 -14.24
N LEU A 161 0.28 -3.05 -15.05
CA LEU A 161 -0.09 -4.47 -15.14
C LEU A 161 0.08 -5.19 -13.80
N LEU A 162 1.15 -4.92 -13.07
CA LEU A 162 1.36 -5.48 -11.73
C LEU A 162 0.27 -5.01 -10.77
N TRP A 163 -0.07 -3.71 -10.80
CA TRP A 163 -1.15 -3.17 -10.00
C TRP A 163 -2.49 -3.84 -10.33
N LEU A 164 -2.86 -3.89 -11.61
CA LEU A 164 -4.10 -4.50 -12.08
C LEU A 164 -4.16 -5.99 -11.68
N PHE A 165 -3.03 -6.69 -11.79
CA PHE A 165 -2.93 -8.07 -11.39
C PHE A 165 -3.21 -8.25 -9.90
N MET A 166 -2.53 -7.51 -9.03
CA MET A 166 -2.67 -7.65 -7.58
C MET A 166 -3.98 -7.09 -7.02
N ALA A 167 -4.53 -6.04 -7.62
CA ALA A 167 -5.71 -5.36 -7.08
C ALA A 167 -7.04 -5.90 -7.61
N VAL A 168 -7.05 -6.51 -8.81
CA VAL A 168 -8.31 -6.88 -9.49
C VAL A 168 -8.27 -8.32 -10.01
N ILE A 169 -7.24 -8.67 -10.78
CA ILE A 169 -7.20 -9.99 -11.44
C ILE A 169 -7.02 -11.10 -10.41
N TYR A 170 -6.21 -10.86 -9.38
CA TYR A 170 -5.99 -11.82 -8.29
C TYR A 170 -7.30 -12.19 -7.62
N ASP A 171 -8.10 -11.21 -7.21
CA ASP A 171 -9.42 -11.42 -6.59
C ASP A 171 -10.36 -12.21 -7.52
N GLY A 172 -10.34 -11.91 -8.83
CA GLY A 172 -11.16 -12.62 -9.82
C GLY A 172 -10.75 -14.08 -10.01
N ILE A 173 -9.44 -14.35 -10.13
CA ILE A 173 -8.90 -15.72 -10.20
C ILE A 173 -9.18 -16.46 -8.90
N PHE A 174 -9.01 -15.80 -7.76
CA PHE A 174 -9.28 -16.35 -6.46
C PHE A 174 -10.75 -16.77 -6.33
N LEU A 175 -11.68 -15.91 -6.69
CA LEU A 175 -13.11 -16.21 -6.68
C LEU A 175 -13.46 -17.38 -7.62
N MET A 176 -12.94 -17.37 -8.86
CA MET A 176 -13.14 -18.48 -9.80
C MET A 176 -12.58 -19.80 -9.26
N SER A 177 -11.43 -19.77 -8.58
CA SER A 177 -10.85 -20.97 -7.98
C SER A 177 -11.71 -21.52 -6.82
N LEU A 178 -12.31 -20.64 -6.02
CA LEU A 178 -13.24 -21.06 -4.96
C LEU A 178 -14.48 -21.74 -5.54
N LEU A 179 -15.06 -21.15 -6.60
CA LEU A 179 -16.26 -21.69 -7.28
C LEU A 179 -15.99 -23.01 -8.00
N TYR A 180 -14.79 -23.21 -8.54
CA TYR A 180 -14.46 -24.44 -9.26
C TYR A 180 -14.13 -25.62 -8.32
N PHE A 181 -13.61 -25.33 -7.13
CA PHE A 181 -13.16 -26.34 -6.16
C PHE A 181 -14.06 -26.43 -4.91
N GLU A 182 -15.34 -26.05 -5.02
CA GLU A 182 -16.29 -26.04 -3.90
C GLU A 182 -16.38 -27.37 -3.14
N ASP A 183 -16.14 -28.50 -3.83
CA ASP A 183 -16.19 -29.85 -3.26
C ASP A 183 -14.99 -30.21 -2.34
N TYR A 184 -13.92 -29.41 -2.34
CA TYR A 184 -12.71 -29.64 -1.51
C TYR A 184 -12.69 -28.71 -0.29
N PRO A 185 -12.03 -29.10 0.83
CA PRO A 185 -11.86 -28.22 1.98
C PRO A 185 -10.95 -27.03 1.63
N LEU A 186 -11.56 -25.94 1.17
CA LEU A 186 -10.91 -24.73 0.69
C LEU A 186 -10.41 -23.81 1.80
N ASP A 187 -10.63 -24.14 3.08
CA ASP A 187 -10.24 -23.32 4.22
C ASP A 187 -8.75 -22.99 4.22
N LYS A 188 -7.89 -23.99 3.97
CA LYS A 188 -6.43 -23.78 3.94
C LYS A 188 -5.97 -23.05 2.69
N PHE A 189 -6.59 -23.35 1.56
CA PHE A 189 -6.25 -22.73 0.27
C PHE A 189 -6.61 -21.24 0.28
N SER A 190 -7.82 -20.90 0.77
CA SER A 190 -8.29 -19.51 0.89
C SER A 190 -7.40 -18.67 1.80
N LEU A 191 -7.00 -19.21 2.96
CA LEU A 191 -6.07 -18.53 3.87
C LEU A 191 -4.72 -18.23 3.20
N VAL A 192 -4.11 -19.21 2.53
CA VAL A 192 -2.80 -19.02 1.88
C VAL A 192 -2.89 -18.04 0.71
N ALA A 193 -3.95 -18.13 -0.09
CA ALA A 193 -4.17 -17.20 -1.21
C ALA A 193 -4.33 -15.76 -0.70
N THR A 194 -5.16 -15.53 0.32
CA THR A 194 -5.30 -14.20 0.93
C THR A 194 -3.98 -13.68 1.50
N MET A 195 -3.13 -14.54 2.08
CA MET A 195 -1.81 -14.14 2.59
C MET A 195 -0.81 -13.75 1.49
N LEU A 196 -0.96 -14.28 0.28
CA LEU A 196 -0.11 -13.95 -0.86
C LEU A 196 -0.48 -12.60 -1.49
N ASN A 197 -1.68 -12.09 -1.28
CA ASN A 197 -2.07 -10.77 -1.78
C ASN A 197 -2.12 -9.73 -0.63
N PRO A 198 -1.21 -8.73 -0.59
CA PRO A 198 -1.22 -7.72 0.46
C PRO A 198 -2.50 -6.86 0.44
N VAL A 199 -3.16 -6.75 -0.71
CA VAL A 199 -4.43 -6.02 -0.90
C VAL A 199 -5.56 -6.75 -0.15
N ASP A 200 -5.71 -8.05 -0.38
CA ASP A 200 -6.74 -8.87 0.27
C ASP A 200 -6.47 -9.07 1.75
N LEU A 201 -5.21 -9.28 2.13
CA LEU A 201 -4.82 -9.39 3.53
C LEU A 201 -5.16 -8.10 4.31
N SER A 202 -4.96 -6.94 3.69
CA SER A 202 -5.36 -5.65 4.28
C SER A 202 -6.89 -5.56 4.42
N ARG A 203 -7.65 -6.00 3.41
CA ARG A 203 -9.13 -6.03 3.42
C ARG A 203 -9.67 -6.90 4.55
N VAL A 204 -9.18 -8.13 4.65
CA VAL A 204 -9.65 -9.14 5.61
C VAL A 204 -9.33 -8.71 7.04
N LEU A 205 -8.16 -8.11 7.27
CA LEU A 205 -7.81 -7.56 8.59
C LEU A 205 -8.79 -6.51 9.09
N ILE A 206 -9.23 -5.61 8.21
CA ILE A 206 -10.14 -4.53 8.58
C ILE A 206 -11.57 -5.04 8.73
N LEU A 207 -12.05 -5.88 7.79
CA LEU A 207 -13.43 -6.41 7.82
C LEU A 207 -13.72 -7.26 9.05
N LEU A 208 -12.75 -8.05 9.53
CA LEU A 208 -12.94 -8.91 10.70
C LEU A 208 -13.00 -8.13 12.01
N LYS A 209 -12.41 -6.94 12.06
CA LYS A 209 -12.45 -6.07 13.24
C LYS A 209 -13.77 -5.32 13.36
N LEU A 210 -14.45 -5.08 12.23
CA LEU A 210 -15.73 -4.39 12.18
C LEU A 210 -16.93 -5.28 12.56
N ASP A 211 -16.71 -6.53 12.98
CA ASP A 211 -17.73 -7.52 13.36
C ASP A 211 -18.80 -7.79 12.28
N ILE A 212 -18.50 -7.49 11.02
CA ILE A 212 -19.40 -7.71 9.88
C ILE A 212 -19.03 -8.96 9.08
N SER A 213 -18.59 -10.00 9.78
CA SER A 213 -18.28 -11.32 9.21
C SER A 213 -19.43 -11.92 8.39
N ALA A 214 -20.67 -11.46 8.62
CA ALA A 214 -21.85 -11.83 7.86
C ALA A 214 -21.77 -11.42 6.37
N LEU A 215 -21.01 -10.37 6.01
CA LEU A 215 -20.83 -9.94 4.62
C LEU A 215 -19.86 -10.82 3.82
N LEU A 216 -19.03 -11.62 4.50
CA LEU A 216 -18.02 -12.48 3.88
C LEU A 216 -18.55 -13.88 3.52
N GLY A 217 -19.81 -14.20 3.85
CA GLY A 217 -20.40 -15.52 3.59
C GLY A 217 -19.73 -16.65 4.39
N TYR A 218 -19.74 -17.87 3.84
CA TYR A 218 -19.21 -19.09 4.50
C TYR A 218 -17.71 -18.99 4.86
N THR A 219 -16.91 -18.30 4.05
CA THR A 219 -15.47 -18.10 4.31
C THR A 219 -15.19 -17.10 5.43
N GLY A 220 -16.15 -16.24 5.77
CA GLY A 220 -16.06 -15.28 6.87
C GLY A 220 -15.84 -15.94 8.23
N ALA A 221 -16.46 -17.10 8.48
CA ALA A 221 -16.30 -17.83 9.74
C ALA A 221 -14.89 -18.43 9.88
N VAL A 222 -14.30 -18.89 8.78
CA VAL A 222 -12.92 -19.41 8.73
C VAL A 222 -11.95 -18.27 8.94
N PHE A 223 -12.13 -17.15 8.23
CA PHE A 223 -11.30 -15.97 8.39
C PHE A 223 -11.39 -15.38 9.80
N GLN A 224 -12.58 -15.35 10.42
CA GLN A 224 -12.72 -14.85 11.79
C GLN A 224 -12.02 -15.77 12.81
N LYS A 225 -12.08 -17.09 12.62
CA LYS A 225 -11.37 -18.05 13.50
C LYS A 225 -9.85 -17.90 13.43
N PHE A 226 -9.28 -17.54 12.28
CA PHE A 226 -7.82 -17.40 12.12
C PHE A 226 -7.35 -15.96 12.34
N PHE A 227 -7.86 -15.01 11.58
CA PHE A 227 -7.43 -13.60 11.58
C PHE A 227 -8.11 -12.75 12.65
N GLY A 228 -9.25 -13.18 13.21
CA GLY A 228 -9.90 -12.51 14.36
C GLY A 228 -9.20 -12.75 15.69
N THR A 229 -8.20 -13.64 15.74
CA THR A 229 -7.38 -13.86 16.93
C THR A 229 -6.22 -12.86 17.01
N SER A 230 -5.73 -12.57 18.22
CA SER A 230 -4.52 -11.76 18.42
C SER A 230 -3.31 -12.33 17.66
N PHE A 231 -3.24 -13.66 17.50
CA PHE A 231 -2.22 -14.35 16.72
C PHE A 231 -2.35 -14.02 15.22
N GLY A 232 -3.57 -14.03 14.68
CA GLY A 232 -3.84 -13.67 13.29
C GLY A 232 -3.44 -12.23 12.96
N LEU A 233 -3.70 -11.29 13.86
CA LEU A 233 -3.29 -9.89 13.68
C LEU A 233 -1.76 -9.74 13.63
N VAL A 234 -1.04 -10.41 14.54
CA VAL A 234 0.43 -10.40 14.55
C VAL A 234 1.00 -11.05 13.29
N LEU A 235 0.44 -12.20 12.88
CA LEU A 235 0.87 -12.91 11.68
C LEU A 235 0.67 -12.06 10.41
N SER A 236 -0.50 -11.44 10.25
CA SER A 236 -0.78 -10.59 9.09
C SER A 236 0.08 -9.33 9.07
N SER A 237 0.34 -8.73 10.24
CA SER A 237 1.26 -7.59 10.35
C SER A 237 2.70 -7.99 9.96
N ALA A 238 3.15 -9.17 10.39
CA ALA A 238 4.44 -9.72 10.01
C ALA A 238 4.53 -10.01 8.50
N LEU A 239 3.45 -10.52 7.90
CA LEU A 239 3.37 -10.74 6.45
C LEU A 239 3.40 -9.43 5.65
N LEU A 240 2.71 -8.38 6.10
CA LEU A 240 2.80 -7.05 5.49
C LEU A 240 4.23 -6.49 5.58
N ALA A 241 4.88 -6.65 6.74
CA ALA A 241 6.27 -6.26 6.90
C ALA A 241 7.19 -7.05 5.97
N LEU A 242 6.97 -8.35 5.81
CA LEU A 242 7.71 -9.20 4.87
C LEU A 242 7.51 -8.72 3.43
N TRP A 243 6.29 -8.38 3.04
CA TRP A 243 5.96 -7.79 1.75
C TRP A 243 6.61 -6.43 1.48
N VAL A 244 6.99 -5.68 2.52
CA VAL A 244 7.84 -4.48 2.37
C VAL A 244 9.31 -4.86 2.24
N LEU A 245 9.79 -5.78 3.07
CA LEU A 245 11.20 -6.17 3.13
C LEU A 245 11.67 -6.88 1.85
N VAL A 246 10.84 -7.74 1.26
CA VAL A 246 11.21 -8.52 0.06
C VAL A 246 11.50 -7.61 -1.14
N PRO A 247 10.60 -6.72 -1.58
CA PRO A 247 10.88 -5.76 -2.65
C PRO A 247 12.04 -4.81 -2.30
N THR A 248 12.13 -4.36 -1.05
CA THR A 248 13.24 -3.49 -0.61
C THR A 248 14.60 -4.19 -0.74
N PHE A 249 14.67 -5.48 -0.44
CA PHE A 249 15.86 -6.30 -0.64
C PHE A 249 16.21 -6.44 -2.13
N PHE A 250 15.20 -6.63 -3.00
CA PHE A 250 15.42 -6.64 -4.45
C PHE A 250 15.95 -5.30 -4.97
N ILE A 251 15.42 -4.17 -4.51
CA ILE A 251 15.95 -2.82 -4.82
C ILE A 251 17.44 -2.76 -4.47
N TRP A 252 17.81 -3.17 -3.26
CA TRP A 252 19.20 -3.15 -2.82
C TRP A 252 20.12 -4.04 -3.66
N ARG A 253 19.66 -5.23 -4.03
CA ARG A 253 20.43 -6.19 -4.82
C ARG A 253 20.64 -5.69 -6.26
N ILE A 254 19.60 -5.16 -6.90
CA ILE A 254 19.66 -4.62 -8.26
C ILE A 254 20.51 -3.35 -8.27
N ALA A 255 20.31 -2.44 -7.31
CA ALA A 255 21.07 -1.19 -7.17
C ALA A 255 22.59 -1.39 -7.04
N LYS A 256 23.05 -2.53 -6.50
CA LYS A 256 24.47 -2.86 -6.40
C LYS A 256 25.10 -3.31 -7.71
N ARG A 257 24.32 -3.95 -8.58
CA ARG A 257 24.78 -4.56 -9.83
C ARG A 257 24.48 -3.71 -11.06
N LYS A 258 23.66 -2.67 -10.91
CA LYS A 258 23.29 -1.81 -12.02
C LYS A 258 24.47 -0.90 -12.38
N ASP A 259 24.98 -1.11 -13.59
CA ASP A 259 25.93 -0.22 -14.24
C ASP A 259 25.14 0.76 -15.11
N PHE A 260 25.54 2.03 -15.02
CA PHE A 260 25.08 3.14 -15.85
C PHE A 260 26.21 3.51 -16.80
#